data_AF-A0A317EK30-F1
#
_entry.id   AF-A0A317EK30-F1
#
_cell.length_a   1.000
_cell.length_b   1.000
_cell.length_c   1.000
_cell.angle_alpha   90.00
_cell.angle_beta   90.00
_cell.angle_gamma   90.00
#
_symmetry.space_group_name_H-M   'P 1'
#
loop_
_entity.id
_entity.type
_entity.pdbx_description
1 polymer ?
#
loop_
_entity_poly.entity_id
_entity_poly.type
_entity_poly.pdbx_seq_one_letter_code
_entity_poly.pdbx_strand_id
1 'polypeptide(L)'
;MADFAALRRLMLESQIKTNKVTDGRVHEALLAVPREEFVPEALKPVAYVDEDLSIGGGRYLVEPRVFARMLQEAAIRSTDKVLDLGAGAGYTSAVLGHIAGQVVALEADAGLADKAKAAVAGLGLGNVTVVVGDLTKGHAAAGPYDVILLEASVPEVPAALFAQLAEGGRLIAVLRDGPIGVATLYTKVGGVVGNRPLFDAATPALPGFARPAAFVF
;
A
#
# COMPACT_ATOMS: atom_id res chain seq x y z
N MET A 1 -8.55 -15.83 -24.37
CA MET A 1 -8.59 -14.84 -23.29
C MET A 1 -7.62 -15.33 -22.22
N ALA A 2 -6.82 -14.45 -21.60
CA ALA A 2 -5.84 -14.88 -20.61
C ALA A 2 -6.53 -15.51 -19.38
N ASP A 3 -5.99 -16.61 -18.86
CA ASP A 3 -6.44 -17.17 -17.58
C ASP A 3 -5.80 -16.40 -16.43
N PHE A 4 -6.45 -15.34 -15.98
CA PHE A 4 -5.94 -14.48 -14.92
C PHE A 4 -5.82 -15.20 -13.57
N ALA A 5 -6.67 -16.20 -13.30
CA ALA A 5 -6.56 -16.99 -12.08
C ALA A 5 -5.29 -17.86 -12.10
N ALA A 6 -4.94 -18.44 -13.24
CA ALA A 6 -3.66 -19.14 -13.42
C ALA A 6 -2.48 -18.16 -13.31
N LEU A 7 -2.53 -16.99 -13.96
CA LEU A 7 -1.47 -15.98 -13.88
C LEU A 7 -1.23 -15.49 -12.44
N ARG A 8 -2.30 -15.26 -11.67
CA ARG A 8 -2.23 -14.88 -10.25
C ARG A 8 -1.56 -15.94 -9.39
N ARG A 9 -1.92 -17.21 -9.59
CA ARG A 9 -1.26 -18.33 -8.91
C ARG A 9 0.21 -18.43 -9.30
N LEU A 10 0.53 -18.27 -10.59
CA LEU A 10 1.91 -18.29 -11.06
C LEU A 10 2.73 -17.15 -10.47
N MET A 11 2.19 -15.93 -10.39
CA MET A 11 2.82 -14.80 -9.69
C MET A 11 3.15 -15.19 -8.24
N LEU A 12 2.18 -15.77 -7.51
CA LEU A 12 2.40 -16.19 -6.13
C LEU A 12 3.52 -17.24 -6.01
N GLU A 13 3.45 -18.32 -6.80
CA GLU A 13 4.38 -19.45 -6.69
C GLU A 13 5.79 -19.09 -7.18
N SER A 14 5.90 -18.33 -8.28
CA SER A 14 7.19 -18.08 -8.93
C SER A 14 7.88 -16.79 -8.47
N GLN A 15 7.14 -15.78 -8.04
CA GLN A 15 7.68 -14.47 -7.66
C GLN A 15 7.57 -14.24 -6.15
N ILE A 16 6.40 -14.47 -5.53
CA ILE A 16 6.17 -14.07 -4.13
C ILE A 16 6.84 -15.06 -3.16
N LYS A 17 6.53 -16.35 -3.26
CA LYS A 17 7.07 -17.39 -2.37
C LYS A 17 8.58 -17.56 -2.49
N THR A 18 9.13 -17.30 -3.68
CA THR A 18 10.58 -17.37 -3.94
C THR A 18 11.34 -16.16 -3.38
N ASN A 19 10.65 -15.08 -3.01
CA ASN A 19 11.24 -13.83 -2.53
C ASN A 19 10.98 -13.55 -1.05
N LYS A 20 11.10 -14.59 -0.22
CA LYS A 20 11.05 -14.52 1.26
C LYS A 20 9.69 -14.06 1.83
N VAL A 21 8.62 -14.11 1.05
CA VAL A 21 7.26 -13.90 1.54
C VAL A 21 6.64 -15.27 1.87
N THR A 22 6.55 -15.60 3.14
CA THR A 22 6.08 -16.89 3.67
C THR A 22 4.79 -16.79 4.49
N ASP A 23 4.27 -15.59 4.76
CA ASP A 23 2.98 -15.42 5.45
C ASP A 23 1.81 -15.88 4.56
N GLY A 24 1.19 -16.99 4.96
CA GLY A 24 0.05 -17.57 4.25
C GLY A 24 -1.16 -16.64 4.16
N ARG A 25 -1.36 -15.74 5.12
CA ARG A 25 -2.47 -14.77 5.08
C ARG A 25 -2.26 -13.74 3.97
N VAL A 26 -1.00 -13.34 3.75
CA VAL A 26 -0.64 -12.46 2.63
C VAL A 26 -0.86 -13.19 1.31
N HIS A 27 -0.49 -14.48 1.22
CA HIS A 27 -0.71 -15.29 0.03
C HIS A 27 -2.19 -15.43 -0.32
N GLU A 28 -3.02 -15.75 0.67
CA GLU A 28 -4.47 -15.89 0.51
C GLU A 28 -5.13 -14.58 0.06
N ALA A 29 -4.75 -13.46 0.68
CA ALA A 29 -5.25 -12.14 0.31
C ALA A 29 -4.87 -11.75 -1.12
N LEU A 30 -3.63 -11.99 -1.53
CA LEU A 30 -3.19 -11.75 -2.92
C LEU A 30 -3.91 -12.64 -3.93
N LEU A 31 -4.24 -13.88 -3.56
CA LEU A 31 -5.01 -14.79 -4.43
C LEU A 31 -6.48 -14.38 -4.52
N ALA A 32 -7.06 -13.82 -3.46
CA ALA A 32 -8.47 -13.44 -3.42
C ALA A 32 -8.77 -12.22 -4.32
N VAL A 33 -7.84 -11.25 -4.39
CA VAL A 33 -8.09 -9.97 -5.07
C VAL A 33 -7.66 -10.01 -6.54
N PRO A 34 -8.57 -9.72 -7.50
CA PRO A 34 -8.24 -9.70 -8.91
C PRO A 34 -7.47 -8.47 -9.34
N ARG A 35 -6.14 -8.50 -9.19
CA ARG A 35 -5.21 -7.42 -9.57
C ARG A 35 -5.44 -6.86 -10.97
N GLU A 36 -5.82 -7.70 -11.93
CA GLU A 36 -6.16 -7.33 -13.30
C GLU A 36 -7.33 -6.34 -13.39
N GLU A 37 -8.25 -6.34 -12.43
CA GLU A 37 -9.39 -5.41 -12.42
C GLU A 37 -9.01 -4.00 -11.92
N PHE A 38 -7.78 -3.82 -11.45
CA PHE A 38 -7.29 -2.55 -10.91
C PHE A 38 -6.31 -1.83 -11.83
N VAL A 39 -6.05 -2.37 -13.02
CA VAL A 39 -5.22 -1.75 -14.06
C VAL A 39 -6.05 -1.33 -15.27
N PRO A 40 -5.59 -0.36 -16.08
CA PRO A 40 -6.18 -0.06 -17.38
C PRO A 40 -6.32 -1.31 -18.26
N GLU A 41 -7.34 -1.35 -19.12
CA GLU A 41 -7.66 -2.52 -19.97
C GLU A 41 -6.45 -3.03 -20.78
N ALA A 42 -5.65 -2.11 -21.33
CA ALA A 42 -4.45 -2.43 -22.11
C ALA A 42 -3.34 -3.11 -21.28
N LEU A 43 -3.35 -2.96 -19.94
CA LEU A 43 -2.37 -3.52 -19.03
C LEU A 43 -2.85 -4.82 -18.36
N LYS A 44 -4.12 -5.22 -18.50
CA LYS A 44 -4.63 -6.47 -17.92
C LYS A 44 -3.77 -7.69 -18.25
N PRO A 45 -3.32 -7.91 -19.51
CA PRO A 45 -2.48 -9.07 -19.84
C PRO A 45 -1.14 -9.14 -19.09
N VAL A 46 -0.65 -8.02 -18.57
CA VAL A 46 0.61 -7.90 -17.84
C VAL A 46 0.41 -7.54 -16.37
N ALA A 47 -0.81 -7.61 -15.83
CA ALA A 47 -1.11 -7.22 -14.45
C ALA A 47 -0.28 -7.96 -13.36
N TYR A 48 0.29 -9.11 -13.73
CA TYR A 48 0.99 -10.06 -12.87
C TYR A 48 2.51 -10.13 -13.10
N VAL A 49 3.07 -9.24 -13.91
CA VAL A 49 4.53 -9.09 -13.99
C VAL A 49 5.05 -8.39 -12.73
N ASP A 50 6.29 -8.67 -12.34
CA ASP A 50 6.91 -8.03 -11.17
C ASP A 50 7.44 -6.62 -11.53
N GLU A 51 6.54 -5.72 -11.91
CA GLU A 51 6.84 -4.32 -12.28
C GLU A 51 5.75 -3.37 -11.75
N ASP A 52 6.11 -2.09 -11.59
CA ASP A 52 5.17 -1.04 -11.26
C ASP A 52 4.30 -0.67 -12.48
N LEU A 53 2.97 -0.70 -12.31
CA LEU A 53 2.02 -0.45 -13.41
C LEU A 53 1.29 0.86 -13.20
N SER A 54 1.41 1.79 -14.16
CA SER A 54 0.70 3.08 -14.08
C SER A 54 -0.81 2.90 -14.22
N ILE A 55 -1.56 3.44 -13.26
CA ILE A 55 -3.03 3.42 -13.26
C ILE A 55 -3.65 4.80 -13.57
N GLY A 56 -2.80 5.76 -13.98
CA GLY A 56 -3.19 7.15 -14.23
C GLY A 56 -3.10 8.04 -12.99
N GLY A 57 -3.23 9.37 -13.18
CA GLY A 57 -3.20 10.34 -12.07
C GLY A 57 -1.87 10.39 -11.29
N GLY A 58 -0.77 9.91 -11.90
CA GLY A 58 0.52 9.76 -11.22
C GLY A 58 0.52 8.67 -10.14
N ARG A 59 -0.45 7.74 -10.15
CA ARG A 59 -0.50 6.56 -9.29
C ARG A 59 -0.03 5.32 -10.04
N TYR A 60 0.48 4.36 -9.27
CA TYR A 60 0.96 3.08 -9.75
C TYR A 60 0.45 1.97 -8.83
N LEU A 61 0.20 0.79 -9.39
CA LEU A 61 0.21 -0.43 -8.59
C LEU A 61 1.65 -0.87 -8.43
N VAL A 62 2.11 -1.04 -7.20
CA VAL A 62 3.50 -1.40 -6.93
C VAL A 62 3.77 -2.83 -7.37
N GLU A 63 5.00 -3.11 -7.80
CA GLU A 63 5.43 -4.46 -8.16
C GLU A 63 5.00 -5.49 -7.08
N PRO A 64 4.33 -6.59 -7.46
CA PRO A 64 3.77 -7.57 -6.53
C PRO A 64 4.72 -8.03 -5.43
N ARG A 65 6.01 -8.22 -5.73
CA ARG A 65 7.00 -8.69 -4.75
C ARG A 65 7.27 -7.67 -3.66
N VAL A 66 7.48 -6.39 -4.00
CA VAL A 66 7.67 -5.32 -3.00
C VAL A 66 6.43 -5.18 -2.15
N PHE A 67 5.25 -5.13 -2.78
CA PHE A 67 3.99 -5.00 -2.07
C PHE A 67 3.77 -6.16 -1.08
N ALA A 68 3.90 -7.41 -1.53
CA ALA A 68 3.74 -8.59 -0.68
C ALA A 68 4.73 -8.61 0.49
N ARG A 69 5.98 -8.21 0.24
CA ARG A 69 7.00 -8.14 1.28
C ARG A 69 6.73 -7.02 2.29
N MET A 70 6.22 -5.87 1.85
CA MET A 70 5.77 -4.81 2.76
C MET A 70 4.62 -5.28 3.67
N LEU A 71 3.62 -5.98 3.12
CA LEU A 71 2.51 -6.54 3.90
C LEU A 71 2.99 -7.51 4.98
N GLN A 72 3.92 -8.41 4.63
CA GLN A 72 4.49 -9.36 5.59
C GLN A 72 5.25 -8.64 6.71
N GLU A 73 6.10 -7.67 6.37
CA GLU A 73 6.93 -6.95 7.35
C GLU A 73 6.10 -6.02 8.25
N ALA A 74 4.98 -5.51 7.76
CA ALA A 74 4.00 -4.77 8.57
C ALA A 74 3.32 -5.65 9.63
N ALA A 75 3.36 -6.98 9.45
CA ALA A 75 2.82 -7.97 10.38
C ALA A 75 1.36 -7.68 10.79
N ILE A 76 0.53 -7.33 9.80
CA ILE A 76 -0.87 -6.94 9.97
C ILE A 76 -1.67 -8.10 10.57
N ARG A 77 -2.53 -7.79 11.53
CA ARG A 77 -3.40 -8.73 12.23
C ARG A 77 -4.86 -8.48 11.86
N SER A 78 -5.69 -9.50 12.02
CA SER A 78 -7.14 -9.42 11.79
C SER A 78 -7.88 -8.50 12.75
N THR A 79 -7.22 -8.04 13.81
CA THR A 79 -7.74 -7.04 14.75
C THR A 79 -7.27 -5.63 14.43
N ASP A 80 -6.29 -5.47 13.54
CA ASP A 80 -5.65 -4.18 13.30
C ASP A 80 -6.57 -3.25 12.50
N LYS A 81 -6.51 -1.97 12.85
CA LYS A 81 -7.03 -0.86 12.05
C LYS A 81 -5.93 -0.28 11.18
N VAL A 82 -6.11 -0.33 9.86
CA VAL A 82 -5.10 0.07 8.89
C VAL A 82 -5.50 1.38 8.20
N LEU A 83 -4.55 2.30 8.05
CA LEU A 83 -4.64 3.42 7.12
C LEU A 83 -3.83 3.07 5.87
N ASP A 84 -4.51 3.02 4.72
CA ASP A 84 -3.92 2.87 3.40
C ASP A 84 -3.82 4.25 2.75
N LEU A 85 -2.60 4.76 2.54
CA LEU A 85 -2.32 6.09 2.01
C LEU A 85 -2.03 6.05 0.52
N GLY A 86 -2.80 6.81 -0.26
CA GLY A 86 -2.68 6.82 -1.71
C GLY A 86 -3.30 5.57 -2.33
N ALA A 87 -4.48 5.19 -1.85
CA ALA A 87 -5.18 3.95 -2.19
C ALA A 87 -5.42 3.74 -3.70
N GLY A 88 -5.32 4.80 -4.51
CA GLY A 88 -5.45 4.72 -5.97
C GLY A 88 -6.79 4.11 -6.36
N ALA A 89 -6.76 3.08 -7.21
CA ALA A 89 -7.97 2.36 -7.63
C ALA A 89 -8.47 1.32 -6.60
N GLY A 90 -7.82 1.19 -5.43
CA GLY A 90 -8.29 0.38 -4.30
C GLY A 90 -7.77 -1.06 -4.24
N TYR A 91 -6.78 -1.45 -5.07
CA TYR A 91 -6.21 -2.80 -5.04
C TYR A 91 -5.63 -3.13 -3.66
N THR A 92 -4.78 -2.24 -3.14
CA THR A 92 -4.12 -2.41 -1.85
C THR A 92 -5.13 -2.41 -0.73
N SER A 93 -6.09 -1.50 -0.75
CA SER A 93 -7.19 -1.48 0.23
C SER A 93 -8.00 -2.77 0.20
N ALA A 94 -8.23 -3.35 -0.99
CA ALA A 94 -8.94 -4.62 -1.12
C ALA A 94 -8.13 -5.79 -0.53
N VAL A 95 -6.83 -5.86 -0.82
CA VAL A 95 -5.94 -6.89 -0.24
C VAL A 95 -5.86 -6.75 1.27
N LEU A 96 -5.72 -5.52 1.78
CA LEU A 96 -5.74 -5.24 3.22
C LEU A 96 -7.09 -5.62 3.85
N GLY A 97 -8.20 -5.45 3.13
CA GLY A 97 -9.54 -5.84 3.58
C GLY A 97 -9.69 -7.34 3.85
N HIS A 98 -8.87 -8.19 3.21
CA HIS A 98 -8.82 -9.63 3.50
C HIS A 98 -7.96 -10.00 4.71
N ILE A 99 -7.10 -9.09 5.20
CA ILE A 99 -6.13 -9.36 6.27
C ILE A 99 -6.53 -8.67 7.58
N ALA A 100 -6.93 -7.40 7.50
CA ALA A 100 -7.13 -6.51 8.63
C ALA A 100 -8.59 -6.47 9.12
N GLY A 101 -8.78 -6.02 10.36
CA GLY A 101 -10.12 -5.86 10.94
C GLY A 101 -10.87 -4.68 10.33
N GLN A 102 -10.17 -3.57 10.07
CA GLN A 102 -10.70 -2.37 9.44
C GLN A 102 -9.64 -1.69 8.57
N VAL A 103 -10.06 -1.14 7.43
CA VAL A 103 -9.18 -0.38 6.54
C VAL A 103 -9.80 0.97 6.24
N VAL A 104 -9.03 2.04 6.40
CA VAL A 104 -9.36 3.37 5.91
C VAL A 104 -8.45 3.64 4.72
N ALA A 105 -9.02 3.73 3.53
CA ALA A 105 -8.33 4.01 2.28
C ALA A 105 -8.41 5.51 1.98
N LEU A 106 -7.31 6.22 2.13
CA LEU A 106 -7.22 7.65 1.87
C LEU A 106 -6.65 7.90 0.47
N GLU A 107 -7.39 8.63 -0.36
CA GLU A 107 -6.96 9.03 -1.70
C GLU A 107 -7.26 10.52 -1.94
N ALA A 108 -6.35 11.24 -2.60
CA ALA A 108 -6.53 12.65 -2.92
C ALA A 108 -7.30 12.88 -4.23
N ASP A 109 -7.18 11.98 -5.20
CA ASP A 109 -7.91 12.04 -6.47
C ASP A 109 -9.32 11.44 -6.31
N ALA A 110 -10.35 12.27 -6.47
CA ALA A 110 -11.74 11.85 -6.30
C ALA A 110 -12.16 10.76 -7.30
N GLY A 111 -11.64 10.79 -8.54
CA GLY A 111 -11.99 9.79 -9.56
C GLY A 111 -11.37 8.42 -9.27
N LEU A 112 -10.15 8.38 -8.74
CA LEU A 112 -9.54 7.14 -8.24
C LEU A 112 -10.26 6.65 -6.98
N ALA A 113 -10.60 7.54 -6.05
CA ALA A 113 -11.37 7.18 -4.86
C ALA A 113 -12.73 6.56 -5.21
N ASP A 114 -13.42 7.07 -6.24
CA ASP A 114 -14.70 6.49 -6.69
C ASP A 114 -14.52 5.11 -7.32
N LYS A 115 -13.43 4.89 -8.08
CA LYS A 115 -13.07 3.54 -8.56
C LYS A 115 -12.80 2.59 -7.39
N ALA A 116 -12.05 3.04 -6.38
CA ALA A 116 -11.77 2.25 -5.19
C ALA A 116 -13.05 1.86 -4.43
N LYS A 117 -13.99 2.80 -4.25
CA LYS A 117 -15.31 2.51 -3.65
C LYS A 117 -16.05 1.43 -4.42
N ALA A 118 -16.11 1.56 -5.76
CA ALA A 118 -16.79 0.60 -6.61
C ALA A 118 -16.15 -0.79 -6.53
N ALA A 119 -14.81 -0.85 -6.56
CA ALA A 119 -14.08 -2.11 -6.48
C ALA A 119 -14.27 -2.82 -5.13
N VAL A 120 -14.11 -2.09 -4.03
CA VAL A 120 -14.33 -2.60 -2.67
C VAL A 120 -15.77 -3.09 -2.47
N ALA A 121 -16.76 -2.33 -2.95
CA ALA A 121 -18.16 -2.73 -2.89
C ALA A 121 -18.44 -3.99 -3.75
N GLY A 122 -17.87 -4.06 -4.95
CA GLY A 122 -18.00 -5.23 -5.84
C GLY A 122 -17.39 -6.50 -5.26
N LEU A 123 -16.36 -6.38 -4.41
CA LEU A 123 -15.73 -7.49 -3.69
C LEU A 123 -16.41 -7.80 -2.34
N GLY A 124 -17.43 -7.04 -1.93
CA GLY A 124 -18.15 -7.26 -0.66
C GLY A 124 -17.34 -6.93 0.59
N LEU A 125 -16.31 -6.09 0.47
CA LEU A 125 -15.38 -5.74 1.56
C LEU A 125 -15.96 -4.63 2.45
N GLY A 126 -16.92 -4.99 3.31
CA GLY A 126 -17.61 -4.05 4.21
C GLY A 126 -16.75 -3.44 5.32
N ASN A 127 -15.52 -3.93 5.52
CA ASN A 127 -14.55 -3.42 6.48
C ASN A 127 -13.61 -2.34 5.90
N VAL A 128 -13.74 -2.00 4.62
CA VAL A 128 -12.91 -0.99 3.95
C VAL A 128 -13.73 0.27 3.70
N THR A 129 -13.27 1.41 4.22
CA THR A 129 -13.88 2.73 4.02
C THR A 129 -12.96 3.61 3.19
N VAL A 130 -13.44 4.11 2.05
CA VAL A 130 -12.68 5.01 1.18
C VAL A 130 -13.01 6.47 1.50
N VAL A 131 -11.98 7.27 1.74
CA VAL A 131 -12.07 8.69 2.09
C VAL A 131 -11.26 9.52 1.10
N VAL A 132 -11.84 10.64 0.65
CA VAL A 132 -11.10 11.62 -0.14
C VAL A 132 -10.44 12.63 0.79
N GLY A 133 -9.14 12.85 0.64
CA GLY A 133 -8.42 13.82 1.47
C GLY A 133 -6.94 13.96 1.16
N ASP A 134 -6.31 14.89 1.88
CA ASP A 134 -4.89 15.19 1.76
C ASP A 134 -4.03 14.09 2.37
N LEU A 135 -3.26 13.40 1.53
CA LEU A 135 -2.42 12.28 1.93
C LEU A 135 -1.36 12.66 2.98
N THR A 136 -0.86 13.91 2.95
CA THR A 136 0.17 14.39 3.87
C THR A 136 -0.36 14.58 5.29
N LYS A 137 -1.69 14.76 5.42
CA LYS A 137 -2.38 14.96 6.70
C LYS A 137 -2.90 13.66 7.29
N GLY A 138 -2.91 12.56 6.55
CA GLY A 138 -3.59 11.33 6.96
C GLY A 138 -5.08 11.55 7.21
N HIS A 139 -5.67 10.72 8.07
CA HIS A 139 -7.09 10.80 8.40
C HIS A 139 -7.35 10.63 9.90
N ALA A 140 -6.99 11.64 10.69
CA ALA A 140 -7.03 11.56 12.15
C ALA A 140 -8.42 11.26 12.74
N ALA A 141 -9.50 11.59 12.02
CA ALA A 141 -10.88 11.38 12.47
C ALA A 141 -11.24 9.89 12.71
N ALA A 142 -10.53 8.97 12.05
CA ALA A 142 -10.67 7.53 12.29
C ALA A 142 -9.44 6.92 12.98
N GLY A 143 -8.49 7.73 13.44
CA GLY A 143 -7.36 7.24 14.22
C GLY A 143 -7.74 6.86 15.66
N PRO A 144 -6.79 6.33 16.44
CA PRO A 144 -5.44 5.94 16.02
C PRO A 144 -5.44 4.65 15.17
N TYR A 145 -4.36 4.44 14.42
CA TYR A 145 -4.16 3.28 13.55
C TYR A 145 -3.10 2.32 14.09
N ASP A 146 -3.35 1.02 14.00
CA ASP A 146 -2.37 -0.01 14.34
C ASP A 146 -1.32 -0.14 13.24
N VAL A 147 -1.73 0.04 11.98
CA VAL A 147 -0.83 0.02 10.83
C VAL A 147 -1.12 1.20 9.90
N ILE A 148 -0.06 1.84 9.41
CA ILE A 148 -0.14 2.82 8.31
C ILE A 148 0.73 2.30 7.16
N LEU A 149 0.12 2.11 5.99
CA LEU A 149 0.80 1.67 4.78
C LEU A 149 0.85 2.83 3.78
N LEU A 150 2.04 3.10 3.23
CA LEU A 150 2.24 4.04 2.13
C LEU A 150 2.87 3.28 0.95
N GLU A 151 2.06 2.98 -0.06
CA GLU A 151 2.41 2.14 -1.22
C GLU A 151 3.09 2.96 -2.35
N ALA A 152 4.03 3.82 -1.99
CA ALA A 152 4.78 4.66 -2.92
C ALA A 152 6.07 5.16 -2.25
N SER A 153 7.00 5.71 -3.03
CA SER A 153 8.20 6.32 -2.44
C SER A 153 7.98 7.77 -2.02
N VAL A 154 8.54 8.12 -0.86
CA VAL A 154 8.53 9.48 -0.30
C VAL A 154 9.94 9.85 0.20
N PRO A 155 10.33 11.13 0.13
CA PRO A 155 11.62 11.57 0.66
C PRO A 155 11.67 11.55 2.19
N GLU A 156 10.51 11.71 2.84
CA GLU A 156 10.30 11.60 4.28
C GLU A 156 8.84 11.29 4.57
N VAL A 157 8.57 10.65 5.72
CA VAL A 157 7.20 10.39 6.19
C VAL A 157 6.73 11.60 7.02
N PRO A 158 5.58 12.23 6.69
CA PRO A 158 5.08 13.37 7.45
C PRO A 158 4.82 13.05 8.93
N ALA A 159 5.21 13.98 9.82
CA ALA A 159 5.01 13.86 11.27
C ALA A 159 3.54 13.62 11.66
N ALA A 160 2.59 14.16 10.87
CA ALA A 160 1.16 13.97 11.07
C ALA A 160 0.74 12.49 11.04
N LEU A 161 1.43 11.65 10.27
CA LEU A 161 1.13 10.21 10.19
C LEU A 161 1.58 9.48 11.45
N PHE A 162 2.75 9.82 11.99
CA PHE A 162 3.23 9.26 13.26
C PHE A 162 2.37 9.65 14.45
N ALA A 163 1.78 10.85 14.43
CA ALA A 163 0.83 11.30 15.44
C ALA A 163 -0.45 10.45 15.45
N GLN A 164 -0.83 9.87 14.31
CA GLN A 164 -2.02 9.02 14.15
C GLN A 164 -1.74 7.54 14.43
N LEU A 165 -0.47 7.17 14.66
CA LEU A 165 -0.09 5.80 14.96
C LEU A 165 -0.38 5.46 16.44
N ALA A 166 -1.06 4.33 16.66
CA ALA A 166 -1.32 3.78 17.98
C ALA A 166 -0.01 3.37 18.68
N GLU A 167 -0.06 3.23 20.00
CA GLU A 167 1.02 2.64 20.77
C GLU A 167 1.22 1.18 20.37
N GLY A 168 2.45 0.78 20.05
CA GLY A 168 2.75 -0.53 19.44
C GLY A 168 2.38 -0.63 17.95
N GLY A 169 1.90 0.45 17.34
CA GLY A 169 1.56 0.51 15.92
C GLY A 169 2.79 0.53 15.01
N ARG A 170 2.60 0.18 13.74
CA ARG A 170 3.66 0.16 12.71
C ARG A 170 3.31 1.04 11.52
N LEU A 171 4.30 1.72 10.96
CA LEU A 171 4.17 2.39 9.68
C LEU A 171 5.19 1.81 8.71
N ILE A 172 4.79 1.49 7.48
CA ILE A 172 5.73 1.04 6.46
C ILE A 172 5.59 1.89 5.20
N ALA A 173 6.74 2.35 4.70
CA ALA A 173 6.85 3.21 3.53
C ALA A 173 8.18 2.95 2.82
N VAL A 174 8.28 3.33 1.54
CA VAL A 174 9.55 3.36 0.82
C VAL A 174 10.15 4.76 0.94
N LEU A 175 11.29 4.86 1.63
CA LEU A 175 12.03 6.13 1.71
C LEU A 175 12.97 6.24 0.52
N ARG A 176 12.92 7.35 -0.21
CA ARG A 176 13.79 7.58 -1.36
C ARG A 176 14.30 9.02 -1.39
N ASP A 177 15.59 9.18 -1.09
CA ASP A 177 16.33 10.44 -1.18
C ASP A 177 17.42 10.41 -2.29
N GLY A 178 17.40 9.37 -3.12
CA GLY A 178 18.42 9.11 -4.14
C GLY A 178 17.91 8.14 -5.23
N PRO A 179 18.81 7.48 -5.99
CA PRO A 179 18.40 6.59 -7.07
C PRO A 179 17.64 5.34 -6.58
N ILE A 180 17.97 4.87 -5.37
CA ILE A 180 17.41 3.66 -4.76
C ILE A 180 16.54 4.08 -3.57
N GLY A 181 15.33 3.51 -3.49
CA GLY A 181 14.47 3.64 -2.32
C GLY A 181 14.68 2.45 -1.37
N VAL A 182 14.35 2.65 -0.09
CA VAL A 182 14.47 1.62 0.95
C VAL A 182 13.14 1.50 1.68
N ALA A 183 12.51 0.33 1.58
CA ALA A 183 11.36 -0.03 2.39
C ALA A 183 11.77 0.00 3.87
N THR A 184 11.11 0.83 4.66
CA THR A 184 11.46 1.11 6.04
C THR A 184 10.23 0.91 6.92
N LEU A 185 10.40 0.13 7.99
CA LEU A 185 9.39 -0.08 9.01
C LEU A 185 9.65 0.86 10.18
N TYR A 186 8.62 1.56 10.61
CA TYR A 186 8.59 2.38 11.79
C TYR A 186 7.71 1.73 12.85
N THR A 187 8.11 1.83 14.11
CA THR A 187 7.33 1.29 15.24
C THR A 187 7.27 2.32 16.36
N LYS A 188 6.08 2.52 16.92
CA LYS A 188 5.87 3.41 18.07
C LYS A 188 5.89 2.59 19.37
N VAL A 189 6.81 2.90 20.27
CA VAL A 189 6.94 2.26 21.59
C VAL A 189 7.27 3.33 22.63
N GLY A 190 6.52 3.38 23.73
CA GLY A 190 6.63 4.39 24.77
C GLY A 190 6.44 5.82 24.25
N GLY A 191 5.60 6.01 23.24
CA GLY A 191 5.42 7.30 22.56
C GLY A 191 6.58 7.74 21.65
N VAL A 192 7.65 6.94 21.54
CA VAL A 192 8.80 7.20 20.67
C VAL A 192 8.70 6.35 19.40
N VAL A 193 9.02 6.94 18.25
CA VAL A 193 9.03 6.22 16.97
C VAL A 193 10.46 5.84 16.60
N GLY A 194 10.74 4.55 16.57
CA GLY A 194 11.96 3.97 15.99
C GLY A 194 11.73 3.55 14.55
N ASN A 195 12.81 3.37 13.77
CA ASN A 195 12.74 2.85 12.41
C ASN A 195 13.75 1.73 12.16
N ARG A 196 13.45 0.88 11.19
CA ARG A 196 14.28 -0.23 10.73
C ARG A 196 14.22 -0.32 9.20
N PRO A 197 15.32 -0.06 8.50
CA PRO A 197 15.44 -0.36 7.07
C PRO A 197 15.28 -1.86 6.82
N LEU A 198 14.57 -2.24 5.76
CA LEU A 198 14.25 -3.64 5.47
C LEU A 198 14.90 -4.12 4.17
N PHE A 199 14.65 -3.43 3.06
CA PHE A 199 15.13 -3.82 1.74
C PHE A 199 15.00 -2.70 0.70
N ASP A 200 15.77 -2.83 -0.38
CA ASP A 200 15.73 -1.91 -1.50
C ASP A 200 14.46 -2.09 -2.32
N ALA A 201 13.80 -0.98 -2.65
CA ALA A 201 12.59 -0.91 -3.46
C ALA A 201 12.64 0.35 -4.34
N ALA A 202 12.33 0.20 -5.62
CA ALA A 202 12.41 1.27 -6.61
C ALA A 202 11.03 1.87 -6.96
N THR A 203 10.08 1.79 -6.02
CA THR A 203 8.70 2.21 -6.22
C THR A 203 8.57 3.68 -6.65
N PRO A 204 7.68 4.02 -7.61
CA PRO A 204 7.44 5.39 -8.05
C PRO A 204 7.09 6.34 -6.91
N ALA A 205 7.45 7.61 -7.09
CA ALA A 205 7.19 8.64 -6.08
C ALA A 205 5.69 8.96 -5.98
N LEU A 206 5.22 9.26 -4.77
CA LEU A 206 3.84 9.68 -4.53
C LEU A 206 3.69 11.18 -4.80
N PRO A 207 2.84 11.59 -5.77
CA PRO A 207 2.50 13.01 -5.95
C PRO A 207 2.01 13.65 -4.64
N GLY A 208 2.53 14.84 -4.34
CA GLY A 208 2.17 15.62 -3.14
C GLY A 208 3.15 15.52 -1.97
N PHE A 209 4.13 14.61 -2.02
CA PHE A 209 5.15 14.42 -0.98
C PHE A 209 6.52 15.02 -1.33
N ALA A 210 6.59 15.89 -2.33
CA ALA A 210 7.85 16.54 -2.69
C ALA A 210 8.35 17.45 -1.55
N ARG A 211 9.65 17.39 -1.24
CA ARG A 211 10.26 18.37 -0.31
C ARG A 211 10.03 19.78 -0.87
N PRO A 212 9.68 20.77 -0.02
CA PRO A 212 9.79 22.17 -0.40
C PRO A 212 11.22 22.43 -0.89
N ALA A 213 11.38 23.20 -1.95
CA ALA A 213 12.71 23.54 -2.45
C ALA A 213 13.52 24.19 -1.31
N ALA A 214 14.57 23.50 -0.85
CA ALA A 214 15.54 24.11 0.04
C ALA A 214 16.36 25.10 -0.77
N PHE A 215 16.52 26.34 -0.27
CA PHE A 215 17.39 27.32 -0.89
C PHE A 215 18.81 26.75 -0.99
N VAL A 216 19.31 26.62 -2.21
CA VAL A 216 20.72 26.33 -2.49
C VAL A 216 21.41 27.68 -2.63
N PHE A 217 22.39 27.95 -1.76
CA PHE A 217 23.20 29.18 -1.78
C PHE A 217 24.27 29.13 -2.88
#